data_AF-A6N1U5-F1
#
_entry.id   AF-A6N1U5-F1
#
_cell.length_a   1.000
_cell.length_b   1.000
_cell.length_c   1.000
_cell.angle_alpha   90.00
_cell.angle_beta   90.00
_cell.angle_gamma   90.00
#
_symmetry.space_group_name_H-M   'P 1'
#
loop_
_entity.id
_entity.type
_entity.pdbx_description
1 polymer ?
#
loop_
_entity_poly.entity_id
_entity_poly.type
_entity_poly.pdbx_seq_one_letter_code
_entity_poly.pdbx_strand_id
1 'polypeptide(L)'
;VVLREAYAHPAVEGVMFWGFMQGHMWRQDACLVNSDGTVNDAGERFIDLRREWTSHARGHIDGDGHFKFRGFHGTYVVQLATATGKMHKTFTVEKGDTTLVLDMDV
;
A
#
# COMPACT_ATOMS: atom_id res chain seq x y z
N VAL A 1 15.04 -0.91 -8.33
CA VAL A 1 14.91 0.14 -9.37
C VAL A 1 13.74 -0.17 -10.31
N VAL A 2 13.75 -1.29 -11.06
CA VAL A 2 12.71 -1.65 -12.05
C VAL A 2 11.26 -1.43 -11.60
N LEU A 3 10.86 -1.92 -10.42
CA LEU A 3 9.48 -1.75 -9.94
C LEU A 3 9.11 -0.28 -9.74
N ARG A 4 10.04 0.55 -9.24
CA ARG A 4 9.82 1.97 -9.01
C ARG A 4 9.66 2.73 -10.32
N GLU A 5 10.47 2.39 -11.32
CA GLU A 5 10.35 2.96 -12.67
C GLU A 5 8.99 2.60 -13.30
N ALA A 6 8.57 1.34 -13.18
CA ALA A 6 7.26 0.91 -13.65
C ALA A 6 6.13 1.68 -12.93
N TYR A 7 6.22 1.82 -11.60
CA TYR A 7 5.24 2.55 -10.80
C TYR A 7 5.18 4.05 -11.14
N ALA A 8 6.30 4.67 -11.48
CA ALA A 8 6.38 6.08 -11.84
C ALA A 8 5.66 6.41 -13.17
N HIS A 9 5.47 5.41 -14.04
CA HIS A 9 4.84 5.63 -15.34
C HIS A 9 3.30 5.60 -15.22
N PRO A 10 2.58 6.70 -15.57
CA PRO A 10 1.15 6.82 -15.33
C PRO A 10 0.28 5.82 -16.11
N ALA A 11 0.78 5.23 -17.20
CA ALA A 11 0.07 4.19 -17.95
C ALA A 11 0.23 2.78 -17.38
N VAL A 12 1.07 2.57 -16.35
CA VAL A 12 1.21 1.26 -15.71
C VAL A 12 0.11 1.10 -14.66
N GLU A 13 -0.70 0.06 -14.82
CA GLU A 13 -1.79 -0.27 -13.89
C GLU A 13 -1.41 -1.40 -12.93
N GLY A 14 -0.39 -2.19 -13.26
CA GLY A 14 0.07 -3.29 -12.43
C GLY A 14 1.34 -3.96 -12.95
N VAL A 15 2.00 -4.73 -12.08
CA VAL A 15 3.18 -5.54 -12.41
C VAL A 15 2.93 -6.96 -11.91
N MET A 16 3.07 -7.95 -12.80
CA MET A 16 2.93 -9.36 -12.46
C MET A 16 4.28 -10.08 -12.58
N PHE A 17 4.61 -10.89 -11.57
CA PHE A 17 5.80 -11.74 -11.59
C PHE A 17 5.48 -13.07 -12.27
N TRP A 18 6.40 -13.55 -13.11
CA TRP A 18 6.28 -14.84 -13.78
C TRP A 18 6.75 -15.98 -12.87
N GLY A 19 6.05 -16.16 -11.74
CA GLY A 19 6.42 -17.06 -10.66
C GLY A 19 7.28 -16.40 -9.59
N PHE A 20 7.43 -17.08 -8.44
CA PHE A 20 8.25 -16.60 -7.32
C PHE A 20 8.93 -17.72 -6.51
N MET A 21 8.58 -18.99 -6.73
CA MET A 21 8.98 -20.12 -5.89
C MET A 21 10.10 -20.94 -6.53
N GLN A 22 11.17 -21.21 -5.79
CA GLN A 22 12.28 -22.04 -6.24
C GLN A 22 11.79 -23.46 -6.59
N GLY A 23 12.34 -24.05 -7.66
CA GLY A 23 11.87 -25.31 -8.21
C GLY A 23 10.65 -25.20 -9.14
N HIS A 24 9.96 -24.05 -9.14
CA HIS A 24 8.83 -23.75 -10.03
C HIS A 24 9.10 -22.58 -10.99
N MET A 25 10.35 -22.12 -11.07
CA MET A 25 10.78 -21.11 -12.03
C MET A 25 11.39 -21.76 -13.27
N TRP A 26 11.08 -21.21 -14.44
CA TRP A 26 11.68 -21.62 -15.72
C TRP A 26 13.17 -21.24 -15.86
N ARG A 27 13.66 -20.31 -15.02
CA ARG A 27 15.03 -19.77 -15.05
C ARG A 27 15.67 -19.87 -13.66
N GLN A 28 16.97 -20.16 -13.62
CA GLN A 28 17.78 -20.02 -12.40
C GLN A 28 17.81 -18.57 -11.89
N ASP A 29 17.94 -18.40 -10.57
CA ASP A 29 18.03 -17.11 -9.88
C ASP A 29 16.85 -16.15 -10.15
N ALA A 30 15.66 -16.70 -10.39
CA ALA A 30 14.44 -15.93 -10.67
C ALA A 30 13.39 -16.01 -9.55
N CYS A 31 13.61 -16.84 -8.52
CA CYS A 31 12.70 -16.99 -7.37
C CYS A 31 12.92 -15.90 -6.33
N LEU A 32 11.86 -15.59 -5.58
CA LEU A 32 11.88 -14.75 -4.38
C LEU A 32 11.77 -15.59 -3.09
N VAL A 33 11.27 -16.82 -3.21
CA VAL A 33 11.07 -17.77 -2.11
C VAL A 33 11.78 -19.07 -2.45
N ASN A 34 12.58 -19.58 -1.53
CA ASN A 34 13.33 -20.83 -1.63
C ASN A 34 12.42 -22.06 -1.50
N SER A 35 12.92 -23.24 -1.85
CA SER A 35 12.13 -24.47 -1.86
C SER A 35 11.65 -24.90 -0.46
N ASP A 36 12.32 -24.44 0.59
CA ASP A 36 11.96 -24.65 1.99
C ASP A 36 10.96 -23.59 2.52
N GLY A 37 10.53 -22.65 1.67
CA GLY A 37 9.60 -21.58 2.01
C GLY A 37 10.26 -20.33 2.58
N THR A 38 11.58 -20.30 2.77
CA THR A 38 12.28 -19.10 3.23
C THR A 38 12.35 -18.04 2.13
N VAL A 39 12.24 -16.76 2.50
CA VAL A 39 12.35 -15.64 1.55
C VAL A 39 13.84 -15.34 1.34
N ASN A 40 14.25 -15.14 0.09
CA ASN A 40 15.63 -14.75 -0.22
C ASN A 40 15.80 -13.22 -0.25
N ASP A 41 17.03 -12.76 -0.44
CA ASP A 41 17.36 -11.33 -0.44
C ASP A 41 16.51 -10.51 -1.44
N ALA A 42 16.23 -11.05 -2.63
CA ALA A 42 15.39 -10.37 -3.62
C ALA A 42 13.92 -10.30 -3.17
N GLY A 43 13.42 -11.36 -2.53
CA GLY A 43 12.09 -11.41 -1.94
C GLY A 43 11.93 -10.43 -0.79
N GLU A 44 12.92 -10.33 0.10
CA GLU A 44 12.90 -9.35 1.20
C GLU A 44 12.86 -7.92 0.66
N ARG A 45 13.64 -7.60 -0.38
CA ARG A 45 13.57 -6.29 -1.04
C ARG A 45 12.20 -5.99 -1.64
N PHE A 46 11.50 -6.99 -2.16
CA PHE A 46 10.13 -6.82 -2.65
C PHE A 46 9.14 -6.58 -1.50
N ILE A 47 9.27 -7.32 -0.40
CA ILE A 47 8.44 -7.14 0.81
C ILE A 47 8.64 -5.73 1.39
N ASP A 48 9.88 -5.28 1.52
CA ASP A 48 10.20 -3.93 2.00
C ASP A 48 9.58 -2.85 1.11
N LEU A 49 9.71 -3.00 -0.22
CA LEU A 49 9.09 -2.09 -1.16
C LEU A 49 7.56 -2.06 -1.02
N ARG A 50 6.92 -3.22 -0.83
CA ARG A 50 5.48 -3.30 -0.59
C ARG A 50 5.07 -2.62 0.71
N ARG A 51 5.86 -2.75 1.78
CA ARG A 51 5.63 -2.05 3.05
C ARG A 51 5.74 -0.55 2.88
N GLU A 52 6.75 -0.08 2.15
CA GLU A 52 6.90 1.33 1.79
C GLU A 52 5.70 1.84 0.98
N TRP A 53 5.18 1.02 0.08
CA TRP A 53 4.02 1.34 -0.78
C TRP A 53 2.66 1.05 -0.13
N THR A 54 2.61 1.02 1.20
CA THR A 54 1.36 0.87 1.95
C THR A 54 1.15 2.07 2.85
N SER A 55 0.01 2.74 2.72
CA SER A 55 -0.29 3.94 3.50
C SER A 55 -0.93 3.59 4.84
N HIS A 56 -0.39 4.15 5.92
CA HIS A 56 -0.98 4.08 7.25
C HIS A 56 -0.94 5.45 7.89
N ALA A 57 -2.02 5.85 8.55
CA ALA A 57 -2.08 7.09 9.31
C ALA A 57 -2.85 6.86 10.61
N ARG A 58 -2.44 7.55 11.67
CA ARG A 58 -3.13 7.64 12.95
C ARG A 58 -2.98 9.05 13.49
N GLY A 59 -4.02 9.56 14.12
CA GLY A 59 -4.00 10.90 14.69
C GLY A 59 -5.36 11.27 15.27
N HIS A 60 -5.48 12.54 15.65
CA HIS A 60 -6.72 13.12 16.12
C HIS A 60 -7.34 13.97 15.01
N ILE A 61 -8.66 14.12 15.09
CA ILE A 61 -9.39 15.10 14.31
C ILE A 61 -9.05 16.49 14.85
N ASP A 62 -8.91 17.47 13.97
CA ASP A 62 -8.70 18.86 14.38
C ASP A 62 -9.99 19.54 14.88
N GLY A 63 -9.88 20.80 15.32
CA GLY A 63 -11.01 21.56 15.86
C GLY A 63 -12.13 21.84 14.86
N ASP A 64 -11.87 21.65 13.57
CA ASP A 64 -12.83 21.87 12.48
C ASP A 64 -13.47 20.54 12.02
N GLY A 65 -13.19 19.42 12.68
CA GLY A 65 -13.75 18.12 12.30
C GLY A 65 -12.97 17.39 11.19
N HIS A 66 -11.77 17.86 10.84
CA HIS A 66 -11.00 17.29 9.73
C HIS A 66 -9.89 16.33 10.16
N PHE A 67 -9.61 15.36 9.28
CA PHE A 67 -8.43 14.51 9.35
C PHE A 67 -7.60 14.62 8.07
N LYS A 68 -6.33 14.98 8.21
CA LYS A 68 -5.38 15.08 7.09
C LYS A 68 -4.76 13.71 6.82
N PHE A 69 -4.91 13.22 5.59
CA PHE A 69 -4.38 11.93 5.17
C PHE A 69 -3.49 12.08 3.92
N ARG A 70 -2.35 11.38 3.92
CA ARG A 70 -1.52 11.19 2.73
C ARG A 70 -1.32 9.70 2.52
N GLY A 71 -1.67 9.22 1.34
CA GLY A 71 -1.49 7.82 0.97
C GLY A 71 -1.46 7.61 -0.54
N PHE A 72 -1.03 6.43 -0.94
CA PHE A 72 -1.16 5.93 -2.31
C PHE A 72 -2.63 5.86 -2.74
N HIS A 73 -2.89 6.00 -4.04
CA HIS A 73 -4.24 5.89 -4.58
C HIS A 73 -4.87 4.52 -4.25
N GLY A 74 -6.15 4.49 -3.91
CA GLY A 74 -6.86 3.28 -3.51
C GLY A 74 -7.97 3.53 -2.50
N THR A 75 -8.67 2.46 -2.12
CA THR A 75 -9.75 2.49 -1.13
C THR A 75 -9.22 2.23 0.27
N TYR A 76 -9.63 3.07 1.21
CA TYR A 76 -9.25 3.00 2.61
C TYR A 76 -10.48 2.96 3.50
N VAL A 77 -10.28 2.41 4.70
CA VAL A 77 -11.25 2.50 5.80
C VAL A 77 -10.57 3.24 6.94
N VAL A 78 -11.12 4.39 7.33
CA VAL A 78 -10.76 5.03 8.59
C VAL A 78 -11.65 4.48 9.69
N GLN A 79 -11.01 4.06 10.79
CA GLN A 79 -11.69 3.72 12.02
C GLN A 79 -11.58 4.90 12.98
N LEU A 80 -12.72 5.52 13.28
CA LEU A 80 -12.83 6.62 14.21
C LEU A 80 -13.26 6.11 15.58
N ALA A 81 -12.59 6.58 16.64
CA ALA A 81 -13.03 6.39 18.02
C ALA A 81 -13.64 7.71 18.53
N THR A 82 -14.90 7.65 18.94
CA THR A 82 -15.67 8.78 19.49
C THR A 82 -16.10 8.45 20.92
N ALA A 83 -16.68 9.44 21.63
CA ALA A 83 -17.24 9.23 22.96
C ALA A 83 -18.40 8.21 22.97
N THR A 84 -19.09 8.03 21.85
CA THR A 84 -20.25 7.13 21.71
C THR A 84 -19.88 5.75 21.16
N GLY A 85 -18.63 5.54 20.72
CA GLY A 85 -18.15 4.25 20.22
C GLY A 85 -17.20 4.37 19.03
N LYS A 86 -17.04 3.27 18.29
CA LYS A 86 -16.22 3.20 17.08
C LYS A 86 -17.09 3.27 15.82
N MET A 87 -16.66 4.06 14.84
CA MET A 87 -17.31 4.17 13.53
C MET A 87 -16.28 3.94 12.42
N HIS A 88 -16.71 3.37 11.29
CA HIS A 88 -15.90 3.20 10.10
C HIS A 88 -16.42 4.10 8.98
N LYS A 89 -15.53 4.82 8.29
CA LYS A 89 -15.85 5.56 7.07
C LYS A 89 -14.91 5.10 5.96
N THR A 90 -15.48 4.77 4.81
CA THR A 90 -14.71 4.40 3.62
C THR A 90 -14.47 5.64 2.77
N PHE A 91 -13.26 5.77 2.23
CA PHE A 91 -12.92 6.84 1.31
C PHE A 91 -11.93 6.35 0.26
N THR A 92 -11.85 7.06 -0.86
CA THR A 92 -10.93 6.76 -1.95
C THR A 92 -9.91 7.89 -2.09
N VAL A 93 -8.65 7.52 -2.22
CA VAL A 93 -7.62 8.40 -2.74
C VAL A 93 -7.55 8.19 -4.23
N GLU A 94 -7.93 9.20 -5.01
CA GLU A 94 -7.85 9.17 -6.45
C GLU A 94 -6.40 9.26 -6.95
N LYS A 95 -6.18 8.85 -8.20
CA LYS A 95 -4.85 8.97 -8.81
C LYS A 95 -4.52 10.45 -9.08
N GLY A 96 -3.40 10.93 -8.52
CA GLY A 96 -2.89 12.28 -8.73
C GLY A 96 -2.31 12.89 -7.46
N ASP A 97 -1.83 14.14 -7.54
CA ASP A 97 -1.24 14.90 -6.42
C ASP A 97 -2.28 15.82 -5.75
N THR A 98 -3.52 15.35 -5.60
CA THR A 98 -4.56 16.13 -4.92
C THR A 98 -4.48 15.93 -3.40
N THR A 99 -4.61 17.02 -2.65
CA THR A 99 -4.68 16.95 -1.19
C THR A 99 -6.05 16.40 -0.79
N LEU A 100 -6.06 15.31 -0.01
CA LEU A 100 -7.29 14.75 0.55
C LEU A 100 -7.41 15.15 2.03
N VAL A 101 -8.45 15.92 2.32
CA VAL A 101 -8.91 16.21 3.69
C VAL A 101 -10.20 15.45 3.90
N LEU A 102 -10.25 14.61 4.92
CA LEU A 102 -11.45 13.87 5.25
C LEU A 102 -12.29 14.67 6.23
N ASP A 103 -13.51 15.00 5.83
CA ASP A 103 -14.55 15.48 6.75
C ASP A 103 -15.07 14.28 7.55
N MET A 104 -15.04 14.35 8.87
CA MET A 104 -15.36 13.24 9.76
C MET A 104 -16.79 13.30 10.30
N ASP A 105 -17.57 14.36 10.02
CA ASP A 105 -18.97 14.54 10.45
C ASP A 105 -19.23 14.05 11.90
N VAL A 106 -18.41 14.50 12.86
CA VAL A 106 -18.47 14.06 14.27
C VAL A 106 -19.35 14.96 15.11
#